data_AF-A0A183M1W9-F1
#
_entry.id   AF-A0A183M1W9-F1
#
_cell.length_a   1.000
_cell.length_b   1.000
_cell.length_c   1.000
_cell.angle_alpha   90.00
_cell.angle_beta   90.00
_cell.angle_gamma   90.00
#
_symmetry.space_group_name_H-M   'P 1'
#
loop_
_entity.id
_entity.type
_entity.pdbx_description
1 polymer ?
#
loop_
_entity_poly.entity_id
_entity_poly.type
_entity_poly.pdbx_seq_one_letter_code
_entity_poly.pdbx_strand_id
1 'polypeptide(L)'
;MHRVHIPERLSVTVSSSNTETYTYNDISATNDSAKSKFTSRTYSLQAMILHSGLSVSCGHYTCVAKVGMQWILFDDDNADYTTLEDIYSESLNTPYLLLYSQT
;
A
#
# COMPACT_ATOMS: atom_id res chain seq x y z
N MET A 1 -3.24 21.52 11.41
CA MET A 1 -3.21 20.06 11.21
C MET A 1 -2.04 19.72 10.31
N HIS A 2 -1.31 18.64 10.60
CA HIS A 2 -0.17 18.20 9.78
C HIS A 2 -0.71 17.48 8.54
N ARG A 3 -0.36 17.94 7.34
CA ARG A 3 -0.84 17.39 6.06
C ARG A 3 -0.19 16.02 5.85
N VAL A 4 -0.98 14.95 5.72
CA VAL A 4 -0.45 13.60 5.46
C VAL A 4 -0.17 13.49 3.96
N HIS A 5 1.10 13.30 3.61
CA HIS A 5 1.51 13.08 2.21
C HIS A 5 1.41 11.59 1.88
N ILE A 6 0.70 11.23 0.79
CA ILE A 6 0.57 9.84 0.36
C ILE A 6 1.67 9.54 -0.68
N PRO A 7 2.57 8.58 -0.41
CA PRO A 7 3.62 8.22 -1.37
C PRO A 7 3.03 7.39 -2.50
N GLU A 8 3.09 7.87 -3.74
CA GLU A 8 2.61 7.08 -4.90
C GLU A 8 3.45 5.82 -5.17
N ARG A 9 4.70 5.79 -4.67
CA ARG A 9 5.61 4.65 -4.82
C ARG A 9 6.25 4.29 -3.50
N LEU A 10 6.34 2.99 -3.25
CA LEU A 10 6.91 2.42 -2.05
C LEU A 10 7.97 1.38 -2.41
N SER A 11 9.14 1.45 -1.78
CA SER A 11 10.18 0.43 -1.88
C SER A 11 10.27 -0.31 -0.56
N VAL A 12 10.09 -1.64 -0.60
CA VAL A 12 10.08 -2.51 0.59
C VAL A 12 11.19 -3.54 0.46
N THR A 13 12.03 -3.63 1.47
CA THR A 13 13.05 -4.68 1.58
C THR A 13 12.47 -5.86 2.35
N VAL A 14 12.36 -7.02 1.71
CA VAL A 14 11.85 -8.24 2.33
C VAL A 14 13.01 -9.20 2.56
N SER A 15 13.17 -9.67 3.79
CA SER A 15 14.04 -10.80 4.12
C SER A 15 13.31 -12.10 3.75
N SER A 16 13.89 -12.91 2.87
CA SER A 16 13.42 -14.28 2.71
C SER A 16 13.90 -15.12 3.89
N SER A 17 13.02 -15.45 4.83
CA SER A 17 13.21 -16.60 5.71
C SER A 17 12.99 -17.86 4.86
N ASN A 18 13.96 -18.77 4.86
CA ASN A 18 13.91 -20.02 4.10
C ASN A 18 12.56 -20.73 4.29
N THR A 19 11.90 -21.03 3.18
CA THR A 19 10.73 -21.90 3.09
C THR A 19 11.14 -23.30 3.56
N GLU A 20 10.28 -23.94 4.35
CA GLU A 20 10.46 -25.29 4.89
C GLU A 20 10.83 -26.30 3.78
N THR A 21 12.09 -26.72 3.74
CA THR A 21 12.50 -27.92 3.02
C THR A 21 12.55 -29.08 4.01
N TYR A 22 11.53 -29.94 4.01
CA TYR A 22 11.70 -31.30 4.51
C TYR A 22 12.59 -32.06 3.51
N THR A 23 13.90 -32.04 3.76
CA THR A 23 14.88 -32.81 3.00
C THR A 23 15.25 -34.06 3.79
N TYR A 24 15.05 -35.23 3.18
CA TYR A 24 15.50 -36.52 3.68
C TYR A 24 17.02 -36.47 3.88
N ASN A 25 17.49 -37.02 5.01
CA ASN A 25 18.90 -36.97 5.43
C ASN A 25 19.84 -37.54 4.35
N ASP A 26 20.69 -36.70 3.79
CA ASP A 26 21.99 -37.14 3.28
C ASP A 26 23.09 -36.26 3.85
N ILE A 27 24.08 -36.92 4.45
CA ILE A 27 25.14 -36.32 5.26
C ILE A 27 26.29 -35.97 4.33
N SER A 28 26.40 -34.71 3.93
CA SER A 28 27.68 -34.15 3.52
C SER A 28 27.72 -32.65 3.77
N ALA A 29 28.58 -32.27 4.71
CA ALA A 29 28.83 -30.92 5.16
C ALA A 29 29.34 -30.00 4.04
N THR A 30 28.75 -28.81 3.93
CA THR A 30 29.47 -27.59 3.55
C THR A 30 28.93 -26.42 4.36
N ASN A 31 29.79 -25.89 5.21
CA ASN A 31 29.59 -24.63 5.92
C ASN A 31 29.44 -23.51 4.91
N ASP A 32 28.24 -22.96 4.77
CA ASP A 32 28.08 -21.66 4.13
C ASP A 32 27.19 -20.77 4.99
N SER A 33 27.76 -19.64 5.40
CA SER A 33 27.13 -18.67 6.28
C SER A 33 25.75 -18.29 5.73
N ALA A 34 24.70 -18.54 6.52
CA ALA A 34 23.32 -18.18 6.19
C ALA A 34 23.16 -16.64 6.12
N LYS A 35 23.63 -16.03 5.03
CA LYS A 35 23.31 -14.64 4.69
C LYS A 35 21.84 -14.59 4.34
N SER A 36 21.04 -13.98 5.23
CA SER A 36 19.68 -13.55 4.91
C SER A 36 19.69 -12.81 3.57
N LYS A 37 19.09 -13.41 2.54
CA LYS A 37 18.94 -12.77 1.23
C LYS A 37 17.83 -11.74 1.36
N PHE A 38 18.19 -10.46 1.28
CA PHE A 38 17.23 -9.37 1.21
C PHE A 38 16.89 -9.10 -0.25
N THR A 39 15.60 -9.01 -0.57
CA THR A 39 15.12 -8.60 -1.89
C THR A 39 14.35 -7.30 -1.75
N SER A 40 14.69 -6.31 -2.58
CA SER A 40 13.92 -5.06 -2.67
C SER A 40 12.78 -5.25 -3.66
N ARG A 41 11.57 -4.83 -3.27
CA ARG A 41 10.38 -4.84 -4.12
C ARG A 41 9.82 -3.43 -4.19
N THR A 42 9.38 -3.03 -5.37
CA THR A 42 8.75 -1.73 -5.58
C THR A 42 7.26 -1.91 -5.78
N TYR A 43 6.50 -0.97 -5.26
CA TYR A 43 5.04 -0.97 -5.33
C TYR A 43 4.56 0.41 -5.78
N SER A 44 3.46 0.42 -6.51
CA SER A 44 2.75 1.65 -6.89
C SER A 44 1.37 1.68 -6.26
N LEU A 45 0.96 2.87 -5.83
CA LEU A 45 -0.36 3.12 -5.27
C LEU A 45 -1.43 2.89 -6.35
N GLN A 46 -2.42 2.07 -6.02
CA GLN A 46 -3.53 1.73 -6.93
C GLN A 46 -4.84 2.33 -6.45
N ALA A 47 -5.06 2.37 -5.14
CA ALA A 47 -6.26 2.95 -4.57
C ALA A 47 -6.02 3.40 -3.12
N MET A 48 -6.95 4.18 -2.60
CA MET A 48 -7.03 4.55 -1.20
C MET A 48 -8.48 4.63 -0.76
N ILE A 49 -8.71 4.25 0.50
CA ILE A 49 -9.96 4.57 1.19
C ILE A 49 -9.70 5.82 2.01
N LEU A 50 -10.53 6.83 1.81
CA LEU A 50 -10.53 8.06 2.57
C LEU A 50 -11.61 7.97 3.64
N HIS A 51 -11.32 8.56 4.80
CA HIS A 51 -12.31 8.81 5.83
C HIS A 51 -12.45 10.32 6.01
N SER A 52 -13.69 10.81 5.89
CA SER A 52 -14.07 12.19 6.13
C SER A 52 -14.90 12.29 7.39
N GLY A 53 -14.39 12.96 8.43
CA GLY A 53 -15.16 13.17 9.66
C GLY A 53 -14.31 13.24 10.92
N LEU A 54 -14.95 13.57 12.03
CA LEU A 54 -14.27 13.80 13.31
C LEU A 54 -13.98 12.51 14.08
N SER A 55 -14.69 11.42 13.79
CA SER A 55 -14.49 10.13 14.43
C SER A 55 -14.91 8.99 13.52
N VAL A 56 -14.35 7.81 13.74
CA VAL A 56 -14.70 6.56 13.04
C VAL A 56 -16.21 6.22 13.17
N SER A 57 -16.86 6.65 14.26
CA SER A 57 -18.28 6.40 14.51
C SER A 57 -19.25 7.34 13.78
N CYS A 58 -18.77 8.42 13.15
CA CYS A 58 -19.64 9.40 12.49
C CYS A 58 -19.01 10.05 11.24
N GLY A 59 -18.11 9.34 10.57
CA GLY A 59 -17.52 9.78 9.31
C GLY A 59 -18.12 9.11 8.08
N HIS A 60 -17.73 9.61 6.92
CA HIS A 60 -18.06 9.08 5.60
C HIS A 60 -16.83 8.46 4.96
N TYR A 61 -17.00 7.34 4.26
CA TYR A 61 -15.92 6.62 3.62
C TYR A 61 -16.07 6.70 2.10
N THR A 62 -15.04 7.19 1.44
CA THR A 62 -14.98 7.25 -0.02
C THR A 62 -13.78 6.47 -0.54
N CYS A 63 -13.83 6.06 -1.79
CA CYS A 63 -12.75 5.32 -2.44
C CYS A 63 -12.16 6.16 -3.56
N VAL A 64 -10.84 6.34 -3.58
CA VAL A 64 -10.15 6.90 -4.74
C VAL A 64 -9.30 5.82 -5.37
N ALA A 65 -9.57 5.49 -6.63
CA ALA A 65 -8.86 4.44 -7.35
C ALA A 65 -8.27 4.95 -8.66
N LYS A 66 -7.14 4.36 -9.04
CA LYS A 66 -6.47 4.65 -10.31
C LYS A 66 -7.05 3.75 -11.39
N VAL A 67 -7.69 4.37 -12.38
CA VAL A 67 -8.22 3.70 -13.57
C VAL A 67 -7.40 4.16 -14.77
N GLY A 68 -6.50 3.28 -15.23
CA GLY A 68 -5.50 3.63 -16.24
C GLY A 68 -4.53 4.71 -15.72
N MET A 69 -4.62 5.91 -16.28
CA MET A 69 -3.78 7.07 -15.87
C MET A 69 -4.52 8.08 -14.99
N GLN A 70 -5.82 7.88 -14.75
CA GLN A 70 -6.68 8.85 -14.07
C GLN A 70 -7.03 8.37 -12.67
N TRP A 71 -7.18 9.32 -11.74
CA TRP A 71 -7.76 9.06 -10.43
C TRP A 71 -9.26 9.35 -10.50
N ILE A 72 -10.05 8.42 -9.95
CA ILE A 72 -11.50 8.52 -9.87
C ILE A 72 -11.87 8.39 -8.40
N LEU A 73 -12.62 9.38 -7.90
CA LEU A 73 -13.28 9.36 -6.61
C LEU A 73 -14.63 8.68 -6.77
N PHE A 74 -14.87 7.65 -5.98
CA PHE A 74 -16.13 6.96 -5.84
C PHE A 74 -16.72 7.34 -4.48
N ASP A 75 -17.88 7.99 -4.53
CA ASP A 75 -18.67 8.42 -3.39
C ASP A 75 -20.06 7.78 -3.49
N ASP A 76 -20.24 6.67 -2.77
CA ASP A 76 -21.40 5.78 -2.86
C ASP A 76 -21.72 5.37 -4.31
N ASP A 77 -22.78 5.93 -4.90
CA ASP A 77 -23.23 5.65 -6.28
C ASP A 77 -22.70 6.66 -7.31
N ASN A 78 -21.90 7.64 -6.88
CA ASN A 78 -21.34 8.68 -7.73
C ASN A 78 -19.85 8.43 -8.01
N ALA A 79 -19.40 8.88 -9.19
CA ALA A 79 -18.01 8.75 -9.61
C ALA A 79 -17.55 10.03 -10.33
N ASP A 80 -16.47 10.62 -9.83
CA ASP A 80 -15.91 11.87 -10.32
C ASP A 80 -14.41 11.77 -10.57
N TYR A 81 -13.92 12.47 -11.59
CA TYR A 81 -12.47 12.62 -11.77
C TYR A 81 -11.88 13.48 -10.65
N THR A 82 -10.72 13.06 -10.15
CA THR A 82 -10.03 13.78 -9.08
C THR A 82 -8.52 13.77 -9.31
N THR A 83 -7.79 14.48 -8.46
CA THR A 83 -6.33 14.44 -8.36
C THR A 83 -5.90 14.24 -6.92
N LEU A 84 -4.64 13.82 -6.70
CA LEU A 84 -4.11 13.74 -5.34
C LEU A 84 -4.09 15.12 -4.66
N GLU A 85 -3.88 16.21 -5.41
CA GLU A 85 -3.89 17.55 -4.83
C GLU A 85 -5.27 17.95 -4.31
N ASP A 86 -6.34 17.58 -5.03
CA ASP A 86 -7.71 17.81 -4.59
C ASP A 86 -7.97 17.09 -3.27
N ILE A 87 -7.60 15.80 -3.19
CA ILE A 87 -7.70 14.99 -1.96
C ILE A 87 -6.93 15.65 -0.79
N TYR A 88 -5.72 16.15 -1.06
CA TYR A 88 -4.90 16.79 -0.04
C TYR A 88 -5.40 18.18 0.38
N SER A 89 -6.28 18.80 -0.40
CA SER A 89 -6.84 20.13 -0.11
C SER A 89 -8.00 20.04 0.91
N GLU A 90 -8.63 18.88 1.04
CA GLU A 90 -9.76 18.65 1.92
C GLU A 90 -9.33 18.37 3.37
N SER A 91 -9.56 19.36 4.24
CA SER A 91 -9.04 19.34 5.62
C SER A 91 -9.52 18.19 6.52
N LEU A 92 -10.65 17.56 6.20
CA LEU A 92 -11.22 16.45 6.98
C LEU A 92 -11.05 15.10 6.29
N ASN A 93 -10.50 15.05 5.07
CA ASN A 93 -10.22 13.80 4.39
C ASN A 93 -8.87 13.28 4.85
N THR A 94 -8.93 12.11 5.48
CA THR A 94 -7.75 11.42 5.98
C THR A 94 -7.60 10.09 5.26
N PRO A 95 -6.42 9.77 4.70
CA PRO A 95 -6.19 8.45 4.15
C PRO A 95 -6.30 7.40 5.25
N TYR A 96 -7.24 6.48 5.10
CA TYR A 96 -7.53 5.44 6.08
C TYR A 96 -6.89 4.10 5.71
N LEU A 97 -6.98 3.72 4.43
CA LEU A 97 -6.36 2.51 3.88
C LEU A 97 -5.67 2.84 2.56
N LEU A 98 -4.44 2.38 2.37
CA LEU A 98 -3.70 2.54 1.12
C LEU A 98 -3.48 1.18 0.47
N LEU A 99 -3.84 1.05 -0.80
CA LEU A 99 -3.71 -0.17 -1.57
C LEU A 99 -2.59 -0.02 -2.58
N TYR A 100 -1.56 -0.84 -2.43
CA TYR A 100 -0.39 -0.88 -3.29
C TYR A 100 -0.30 -2.20 -4.03
N SER A 101 0.07 -2.18 -5.30
CA SER A 101 0.42 -3.38 -6.07
C SER A 101 1.89 -3.37 -6.40
N GLN A 102 2.51 -4.55 -6.41
CA GLN A 102 3.89 -4.69 -6.86
C GLN A 102 3.99 -4.28 -8.34
N THR A 103 5.00 -3.49 -8.68
CA THR A 103 5.35 -3.13 -10.07
C THR A 103 6.41 -4.02 -10.66
#